data_AF-A0A8K1FVT3-F1
#
_entry.id   AF-A0A8K1FVT3-F1
#
_cell.length_a   1.000
_cell.length_b   1.000
_cell.length_c   1.000
_cell.angle_alpha   90.00
_cell.angle_beta   90.00
_cell.angle_gamma   90.00
#
_symmetry.space_group_name_H-M   'P 1'
#
loop_
_entity.id
_entity.type
_entity.pdbx_description
1 polymer ?
#
loop_
_entity_poly.entity_id
_entity_poly.type
_entity_poly.pdbx_seq_one_letter_code
_entity_poly.pdbx_strand_id
1 'polypeptide(L)'
;MIRQILEAIREPKEIAVVHVKGHQTGLQFQTRGNNLADQEAKRAALLTVSVPEVIGEEDSEIQICPSEKDIEGFKEIGGALEMRKWKLPDGMELVPKSAARGILRRLHE
;
A
#
# COMPACT_ATOMS: atom_id res chain seq x y z
N MET A 1 13.81 -0.22 20.50
CA MET A 1 13.84 1.03 19.71
C MET A 1 13.99 2.29 20.58
N ILE A 2 13.07 2.60 21.50
CA ILE A 2 13.15 3.84 22.31
C ILE A 2 14.48 3.97 23.09
N ARG A 3 14.95 2.89 23.75
CA ARG A 3 16.21 2.90 24.50
C ARG A 3 17.44 3.24 23.64
N GLN A 4 17.51 2.73 22.42
CA GLN A 4 18.61 3.00 21.48
C GLN A 4 18.65 4.48 21.09
N ILE A 5 17.48 5.10 20.87
CA ILE A 5 17.40 6.53 20.56
C ILE A 5 17.91 7.36 21.75
N LEU A 6 17.52 7.01 22.97
CA LEU A 6 17.96 7.72 24.18
C LEU A 6 19.48 7.60 24.43
N GLU A 7 20.08 6.49 24.02
CA GLU A 7 21.53 6.30 24.06
C GLU A 7 22.22 7.14 22.97
N ALA A 8 21.75 7.08 21.73
CA ALA A 8 22.33 7.79 20.59
C ALA A 8 22.28 9.32 20.72
N ILE A 9 21.22 9.88 21.32
CA ILE A 9 21.10 11.34 21.54
C ILE A 9 22.23 11.89 22.42
N ARG A 10 22.93 11.05 23.19
CA ARG A 10 24.01 11.46 24.09
C ARG A 10 25.39 11.50 23.43
N GLU A 11 25.54 10.96 22.22
CA GLU A 11 26.83 10.90 21.51
C GLU A 11 27.30 12.26 20.95
N PRO A 12 26.42 13.10 20.36
CA PRO A 12 26.83 14.40 19.86
C PRO A 12 27.19 15.36 21.00
N LYS A 13 28.21 16.21 20.77
CA LYS A 13 28.59 17.26 21.73
C LYS A 13 27.44 18.25 21.98
N GLU A 14 26.71 18.59 20.92
CA GLU A 14 25.55 19.50 20.93
C GLU A 14 24.52 18.99 19.91
N ILE A 15 23.23 19.06 20.24
CA ILE A 15 22.15 18.59 19.36
C ILE A 15 20.92 19.49 19.48
N ALA A 16 20.24 19.71 18.35
CA ALA A 16 18.92 20.31 18.27
C ALA A 16 18.00 19.41 17.45
N VAL A 17 16.81 19.12 17.97
CA VAL A 17 15.77 18.37 17.27
C VAL A 17 14.64 19.33 16.94
N VAL A 18 14.37 19.52 15.64
CA VAL A 18 13.38 20.46 15.14
C VAL A 18 12.36 19.71 14.31
N HIS A 19 11.08 19.92 14.60
CA HIS A 19 10.01 19.41 13.76
C HIS A 19 9.82 20.33 12.54
N VAL A 20 9.89 19.74 11.35
CA VAL A 20 9.56 20.41 10.08
C VAL A 20 8.33 19.73 9.50
N LYS A 21 7.35 20.52 9.07
CA LYS A 21 6.14 20.00 8.43
C LYS A 21 6.50 19.41 7.07
N GLY A 22 6.08 18.17 6.81
CA GLY A 22 6.28 17.50 5.52
C GLY A 22 5.37 18.02 4.40
N HIS A 23 5.58 17.50 3.19
CA HIS A 23 4.77 17.81 2.00
C HIS A 23 4.67 19.30 1.67
N GLN A 24 5.73 20.05 1.97
CA GLN A 24 5.81 21.46 1.63
C GLN A 24 6.33 21.64 0.21
N THR A 25 5.79 22.64 -0.49
CA THR A 25 6.25 23.06 -1.82
C THR A 25 6.97 24.39 -1.67
N GLY A 26 8.24 24.48 -2.08
CA GLY A 26 9.02 25.70 -1.97
C GLY A 26 10.51 25.50 -2.18
N LEU A 27 11.22 26.62 -2.39
CA LEU A 27 12.67 26.67 -2.62
C LEU A 27 13.49 26.88 -1.34
N GLN A 28 12.84 27.00 -0.18
CA GLN A 28 13.51 27.18 1.11
C GLN A 28 14.35 25.95 1.47
N PHE A 29 15.49 26.18 2.13
CA PHE A 29 16.44 25.12 2.50
C PHE A 29 15.79 24.01 3.33
N GLN A 30 14.92 24.37 4.29
CA GLN A 30 14.21 23.43 5.16
C GLN A 30 13.33 22.47 4.34
N THR A 31 12.53 23.02 3.42
CA THR A 31 11.65 22.25 2.54
C THR A 31 12.44 21.33 1.60
N ARG A 32 13.52 21.83 0.99
CA ARG A 32 14.36 21.02 0.10
C ARG A 32 15.04 19.87 0.85
N GLY A 33 15.56 20.13 2.05
CA GLY A 33 16.18 19.12 2.89
C GLY A 33 15.20 18.03 3.32
N ASN A 34 14.01 18.42 3.79
CA ASN A 34 12.98 17.47 4.21
C ASN A 34 12.51 16.59 3.04
N ASN A 35 12.24 17.20 1.88
CA ASN A 35 11.78 16.45 0.71
C ASN A 35 12.85 15.48 0.18
N LEU A 36 14.13 15.85 0.25
CA LEU A 36 15.22 14.97 -0.15
C LEU A 36 15.35 13.76 0.79
N ALA A 37 15.23 13.98 2.11
CA ALA A 37 15.24 12.90 3.10
C ALA A 37 14.09 11.92 2.88
N ASP A 38 12.86 12.41 2.66
CA ASP A 38 11.69 11.57 2.38
C ASP A 38 11.84 10.78 1.07
N GLN A 39 12.36 11.42 0.01
CA GLN A 39 12.60 10.75 -1.27
C GLN A 39 13.63 9.62 -1.13
N GLU A 40 14.69 9.85 -0.38
CA GLU A 40 15.74 8.85 -0.18
C GLU A 40 15.24 7.70 0.71
N ALA A 41 14.47 7.98 1.75
CA ALA A 41 13.82 6.95 2.56
C ALA A 41 12.91 6.05 1.70
N LYS A 42 12.12 6.64 0.80
CA LYS A 42 11.27 5.90 -0.16
C LYS A 42 12.11 5.02 -1.09
N ARG A 43 13.19 5.57 -1.67
CA ARG A 43 14.09 4.79 -2.54
C ARG A 43 14.74 3.63 -1.78
N ALA A 44 15.26 3.89 -0.58
CA ALA A 44 15.88 2.86 0.25
C ALA A 44 14.90 1.77 0.63
N ALA A 45 13.65 2.11 0.97
CA ALA A 45 12.60 1.13 1.26
C ALA A 45 12.33 0.21 0.06
N LEU A 46 12.24 0.78 -1.15
CA LEU A 46 12.06 0.00 -2.39
C LEU A 46 13.24 -0.94 -2.65
N LEU A 47 14.47 -0.51 -2.34
CA LEU A 47 15.67 -1.35 -2.48
C LEU A 47 15.73 -2.45 -1.41
N THR A 48 15.30 -2.19 -0.18
CA THR A 48 15.25 -3.21 0.87
C THR A 48 14.22 -4.29 0.61
N VAL A 49 13.12 -4.00 -0.11
CA VAL A 49 12.17 -5.01 -0.59
C VAL A 49 12.81 -5.99 -1.59
N SER A 50 13.93 -5.62 -2.21
CA SER A 50 14.68 -6.50 -3.14
C SER A 50 15.79 -7.32 -2.49
N VAL A 51 16.07 -7.13 -1.20
CA VAL A 51 16.79 -8.15 -0.43
C VAL A 51 15.78 -9.27 -0.19
N PRO A 52 16.04 -10.53 -0.58
CA PRO A 52 15.15 -11.62 -0.27
C PRO A 52 15.23 -11.89 1.24
N GLU A 53 14.54 -11.07 2.01
CA GLU A 53 13.88 -11.53 3.20
C GLU A 53 13.00 -12.69 2.74
N VAL A 54 13.18 -13.85 3.35
CA VAL A 54 12.32 -15.02 3.17
C VAL A 54 10.92 -14.63 3.64
N ILE A 55 10.22 -13.89 2.80
CA ILE A 55 8.80 -13.60 2.89
C ILE A 55 8.24 -14.37 1.71
N GLY A 56 7.47 -15.40 2.05
CA GLY A 56 6.84 -16.27 1.09
C GLY A 56 6.26 -15.47 -0.06
N GLU A 57 6.53 -15.98 -1.26
CA GLU A 57 5.73 -15.73 -2.44
C GLU A 57 4.26 -15.78 -2.07
N GLU A 58 3.70 -14.61 -1.82
CA GLU A 58 2.27 -14.40 -1.91
C GLU A 58 2.07 -13.13 -2.73
N ASP A 59 2.47 -13.23 -4.01
CA ASP A 59 1.48 -13.07 -5.08
C ASP A 59 0.32 -14.06 -4.82
N SER A 60 -0.37 -13.89 -3.69
CA SER A 60 -1.68 -14.43 -3.49
C SER A 60 -2.51 -13.65 -4.49
N GLU A 61 -2.58 -14.19 -5.72
CA GLU A 61 -3.69 -14.00 -6.64
C GLU A 61 -4.90 -13.85 -5.74
N ILE A 62 -5.45 -12.62 -5.65
CA ILE A 62 -6.61 -12.35 -4.79
C ILE A 62 -7.60 -13.43 -5.17
N GLN A 63 -7.82 -14.42 -4.29
CA GLN A 63 -8.64 -15.55 -4.66
C GLN A 63 -10.03 -14.99 -4.91
N ILE A 64 -10.37 -14.85 -6.19
CA ILE A 64 -11.68 -14.42 -6.66
C ILE A 64 -12.61 -15.63 -6.54
N CYS A 65 -12.71 -16.16 -5.32
CA CYS A 65 -13.65 -17.21 -4.96
C CYS A 65 -14.88 -16.49 -4.41
N PRO A 66 -15.92 -16.25 -5.24
CA PRO A 66 -17.14 -15.63 -4.76
C PRO A 66 -17.76 -16.48 -3.65
N SER A 67 -18.19 -15.83 -2.56
CA SER A 67 -18.99 -16.49 -1.54
C SER A 67 -20.37 -16.84 -2.10
N GLU A 68 -21.09 -17.78 -1.48
CA GLU A 68 -22.47 -18.15 -1.85
C GLU A 68 -23.40 -16.93 -1.94
N LYS A 69 -23.21 -15.95 -1.05
CA LYS A 69 -23.93 -14.65 -1.07
C LYS A 69 -23.57 -13.76 -2.25
N ASP A 70 -22.33 -13.81 -2.72
CA ASP A 70 -21.89 -13.05 -3.89
C ASP A 70 -22.47 -13.68 -5.16
N ILE A 71 -22.49 -15.02 -5.24
CA ILE A 71 -23.09 -15.77 -6.35
C ILE A 71 -24.59 -15.46 -6.47
N GLU A 72 -25.31 -15.41 -5.35
CA GLU A 72 -26.74 -15.07 -5.34
C GLU A 72 -26.98 -13.62 -5.81
N GLY A 73 -26.19 -12.67 -5.31
CA GLY A 73 -26.25 -11.28 -5.78
C GLY A 73 -25.88 -11.13 -7.26
N PHE A 74 -24.93 -11.92 -7.77
CA PHE A 74 -24.59 -11.91 -9.20
C PHE A 74 -25.75 -12.42 -10.06
N LYS A 75 -26.44 -13.48 -9.63
CA LYS A 75 -27.62 -14.00 -10.33
C LYS A 75 -28.79 -13.00 -10.31
N GLU A 76 -29.01 -12.32 -9.20
CA GLU A 76 -30.07 -11.30 -9.06
C GLU A 76 -29.84 -10.10 -10.00
N ILE A 77 -28.59 -9.73 -10.24
CA ILE A 77 -28.19 -8.63 -11.14
C ILE A 77 -28.18 -9.09 -12.62
N GLY A 78 -28.44 -10.37 -12.91
CA GLY A 78 -28.43 -10.93 -14.26
C GLY A 78 -27.03 -11.32 -14.76
N GLY A 79 -26.09 -11.53 -13.85
CA GLY A 79 -24.74 -12.02 -14.17
C GLY A 79 -24.73 -13.51 -14.54
N ALA A 80 -23.97 -13.84 -15.57
CA ALA A 80 -23.72 -15.21 -16.01
C ALA A 80 -22.27 -15.62 -15.74
N LEU A 81 -22.04 -16.90 -15.46
CA LEU A 81 -20.69 -17.44 -15.32
C LEU A 81 -20.15 -17.85 -16.69
N GLU A 82 -19.20 -17.10 -17.23
CA GLU A 82 -18.55 -17.36 -18.50
C GLU A 82 -17.03 -17.52 -18.30
N MET A 83 -16.46 -18.62 -18.80
CA MET A 83 -15.01 -18.87 -18.74
C MET A 83 -14.38 -18.64 -17.33
N ARG A 84 -15.05 -19.15 -16.29
CA ARG A 84 -14.68 -18.98 -14.86
C ARG A 84 -14.74 -17.55 -14.31
N LYS A 85 -15.34 -16.60 -15.04
CA LYS A 85 -15.57 -15.23 -14.58
C LYS A 85 -17.05 -14.89 -14.64
N TRP A 86 -17.53 -14.13 -13.65
CA TRP A 86 -18.91 -13.63 -13.68
C TRP A 86 -18.97 -12.38 -14.56
N LYS A 87 -19.91 -12.35 -15.51
CA LYS A 87 -20.08 -11.25 -16.46
C LYS A 87 -21.54 -10.83 -16.57
N LEU A 88 -21.75 -9.52 -16.75
CA LEU A 88 -23.04 -8.97 -17.14
C LEU A 88 -23.26 -9.11 -18.65
N PRO A 89 -24.53 -9.01 -19.12
CA PRO A 89 -24.86 -8.95 -20.55
C PRO A 89 -24.11 -7.82 -21.29
N ASP A 90 -23.78 -6.74 -20.56
CA ASP A 90 -23.05 -5.59 -21.08
C ASP A 90 -21.53 -5.82 -21.20
N GLY A 91 -21.05 -7.04 -20.91
CA GLY A 91 -19.64 -7.43 -20.99
C GLY A 91 -18.79 -7.03 -19.78
N MET A 92 -19.37 -6.38 -18.77
CA MET A 92 -18.67 -6.01 -17.54
C MET A 92 -18.39 -7.24 -16.66
N GLU A 93 -17.16 -7.35 -16.15
CA GLU A 93 -16.78 -8.40 -15.21
C GLU A 93 -17.24 -8.06 -13.79
N LEU A 94 -17.92 -9.00 -13.12
CA LEU A 94 -18.35 -8.90 -11.74
C LEU A 94 -17.25 -9.39 -10.80
N VAL A 95 -16.90 -8.55 -9.83
CA VAL A 95 -15.89 -8.84 -8.82
C VAL A 95 -16.57 -8.99 -7.44
N PRO A 96 -16.27 -10.05 -6.67
CA PRO A 96 -16.81 -10.23 -5.32
C PRO A 96 -16.46 -9.05 -4.40
N LYS A 97 -17.34 -8.75 -3.44
CA LYS A 97 -17.15 -7.60 -2.54
C LYS A 97 -15.85 -7.68 -1.74
N SER A 98 -15.41 -8.88 -1.39
CA SER A 98 -14.13 -9.14 -0.71
C SER A 98 -12.94 -8.70 -1.56
N ALA A 99 -12.91 -9.11 -2.83
CA ALA A 99 -11.86 -8.75 -3.78
C ALA A 99 -11.89 -7.24 -4.11
N ALA A 100 -13.08 -6.66 -4.30
CA ALA A 100 -13.22 -5.23 -4.56
C ALA A 100 -12.68 -4.37 -3.39
N ARG A 101 -12.93 -4.76 -2.14
CA ARG A 101 -12.35 -4.09 -0.96
C ARG A 101 -10.82 -4.22 -0.90
N GLY A 102 -10.27 -5.34 -1.34
CA GLY A 102 -8.82 -5.54 -1.46
C GLY A 102 -8.21 -4.55 -2.46
N ILE A 103 -8.82 -4.44 -3.64
CA ILE A 103 -8.37 -3.54 -4.72
C ILE A 103 -8.51 -2.07 -4.31
N LEU A 104 -9.65 -1.66 -3.74
CA LEU A 104 -9.88 -0.28 -3.30
C LEU A 104 -8.90 0.17 -2.21
N ARG A 105 -8.52 -0.73 -1.30
CA ARG A 105 -7.53 -0.42 -0.26
C ARG A 105 -6.14 -0.16 -0.84
N ARG A 106 -5.79 -0.84 -1.93
CA ARG A 106 -4.53 -0.64 -2.65
C ARG A 106 -4.52 0.66 -3.47
N LEU A 107 -5.68 1.11 -3.95
CA LEU A 107 -5.82 2.33 -4.76
C LEU A 107 -5.96 3.63 -3.94
N HIS A 108 -6.21 3.52 -2.63
CA HIS A 108 -6.40 4.67 -1.72
C HIS A 108 -5.08 5.13 -1.06
N GLU A 109 -3.92 4.75 -1.59
CA GLU A 109 -2.64 5.40 -1.24
C GLU A 109 -2.45 6.74 -1.97
#